data_AF-A0A6I3LIK0-F1
#
_entry.id   AF-A0A6I3LIK0-F1
#
_cell.length_a   1.000
_cell.length_b   1.000
_cell.length_c   1.000
_cell.angle_alpha   90.00
_cell.angle_beta   90.00
_cell.angle_gamma   90.00
#
_symmetry.space_group_name_H-M   'P 1'
#
loop_
_entity.id
_entity.type
_entity.pdbx_description
1 polymer ?
#
loop_
_entity_poly.entity_id
_entity_poly.type
_entity_poly.pdbx_seq_one_letter_code
_entity_poly.pdbx_strand_id
1 'polypeptide(L)'
;MDNKYKEALLTSAKKLDKSSNSENQIVRLTHELIEGSNRTTIRDLFRFLSIILKLEDKHILQLLKEFNECLLKYFGYQKIQEFFNSDYSGKSKEDNYSLSELLDQLNQLVGLEKVKSKILDLISYQKVQQLRKENSLVNPKNTLHLAFTGNPGTGKTTVARIVGHIYKELGLLTKGHFIEVSRTDLIAGYQGQTALKVKKVIEEAKGGVLFIDEAYSITENEHSDSYGKECLTELTKALEDYRDDLVVIVAGYTAPMNNFFNSNPGLLSRFNTFIEFDDYSENELFDILVTLLDKSDYILDSNLENTIKLFFKESINNKTEQFANGRFVRNIYEDLIMKHASRVVNIKQPSLEDLKKIIEVDFSTYLDK
;
A
#
# COMPACT_ATOMS: atom_id res chain seq x y z
N MET A 1 21.58 24.04 -1.55
CA MET A 1 22.76 24.17 -0.66
C MET A 1 23.79 23.17 -1.16
N ASP A 2 24.98 23.63 -1.54
CA ASP A 2 26.06 22.74 -1.96
C ASP A 2 26.42 21.78 -0.84
N ASN A 3 26.50 20.49 -1.18
CA ASN A 3 26.86 19.45 -0.24
C ASN A 3 28.36 19.49 0.01
N LYS A 4 28.79 20.32 0.97
CA LYS A 4 30.19 20.44 1.41
C LYS A 4 30.86 19.10 1.73
N TYR A 5 30.07 18.09 2.15
CA TYR A 5 30.58 16.76 2.46
C TYR A 5 30.85 15.93 1.19
N LYS A 6 30.07 16.13 0.12
CA LYS A 6 30.31 15.55 -1.22
C LYS A 6 31.63 16.04 -1.78
N GLU A 7 31.87 17.35 -1.72
CA GLU A 7 33.11 17.97 -2.23
C GLU A 7 34.33 17.53 -1.43
N ALA A 8 34.21 17.45 -0.10
CA ALA A 8 35.28 16.96 0.76
C ALA A 8 35.62 15.48 0.46
N LEU A 9 34.61 14.63 0.26
CA LEU A 9 34.79 13.23 -0.10
C LEU A 9 35.53 13.09 -1.45
N LEU A 10 35.07 13.78 -2.50
CA LEU A 10 35.71 13.75 -3.82
C LEU A 10 37.14 14.29 -3.78
N THR A 11 37.41 15.31 -2.95
CA THR A 11 38.75 15.87 -2.77
C THR A 11 39.68 14.87 -2.07
N SER A 12 39.21 14.20 -1.01
CA SER A 12 39.98 13.16 -0.32
C SER A 12 40.25 11.95 -1.22
N ALA A 13 39.27 11.56 -2.05
CA ALA A 13 39.40 10.47 -3.03
C ALA A 13 40.53 10.75 -4.02
N LYS A 14 40.58 11.96 -4.58
CA LYS A 14 41.63 12.39 -5.53
C LYS A 14 43.02 12.39 -4.91
N LYS A 15 43.16 12.82 -3.65
CA LYS A 15 44.43 12.81 -2.92
C LYS A 15 44.92 11.38 -2.67
N LEU A 16 44.01 10.51 -2.21
CA LEU A 16 44.33 9.12 -1.92
C LEU A 16 44.75 8.40 -3.20
N ASP A 17 43.94 8.50 -4.27
CA ASP A 17 44.18 7.85 -5.55
C ASP A 17 45.54 8.21 -6.17
N LYS A 18 45.87 9.51 -6.15
CA LYS A 18 47.16 10.01 -6.62
C LYS A 18 48.34 9.47 -5.79
N SER A 19 48.17 9.33 -4.48
CA SER A 19 49.26 8.90 -3.58
C SER A 19 49.42 7.38 -3.53
N SER A 20 48.37 6.62 -3.84
CA SER A 20 48.39 5.15 -3.91
C SER A 20 48.58 4.59 -5.31
N ASN A 21 48.83 5.45 -6.33
CA ASN A 21 48.94 5.07 -7.75
C ASN A 21 47.77 4.19 -8.23
N SER A 22 46.54 4.53 -7.83
CA SER A 22 45.36 3.69 -8.07
C SER A 22 44.63 3.97 -9.38
N GLU A 23 45.26 4.64 -10.33
CA GLU A 23 44.77 4.87 -11.70
C GLU A 23 43.31 5.39 -11.79
N ASN A 24 42.93 6.34 -10.94
CA ASN A 24 41.59 6.92 -10.79
C ASN A 24 40.48 5.94 -10.34
N GLN A 25 40.80 4.72 -9.93
CA GLN A 25 39.80 3.74 -9.51
C GLN A 25 39.08 4.14 -8.22
N ILE A 26 39.77 4.78 -7.27
CA ILE A 26 39.15 5.25 -6.02
C ILE A 26 38.19 6.40 -6.33
N VAL A 27 38.61 7.32 -7.20
CA VAL A 27 37.78 8.44 -7.64
C VAL A 27 36.53 7.92 -8.37
N ARG A 28 36.69 6.97 -9.31
CA ARG A 28 35.57 6.38 -10.05
C ARG A 28 34.56 5.70 -9.14
N LEU A 29 35.03 4.82 -8.25
CA LEU A 29 34.15 4.11 -7.30
C LEU A 29 33.48 5.08 -6.32
N THR A 30 34.15 6.17 -5.93
CA THR A 30 33.55 7.21 -5.09
C THR A 30 32.43 7.95 -5.81
N HIS A 31 32.60 8.26 -7.10
CA HIS A 31 31.54 8.84 -7.94
C HIS A 31 30.35 7.90 -8.10
N GLU A 32 30.59 6.63 -8.42
CA GLU A 32 29.54 5.60 -8.51
C GLU A 32 28.76 5.47 -7.20
N LEU A 33 29.44 5.49 -6.04
CA LEU A 33 28.80 5.46 -4.72
C LEU A 33 27.92 6.67 -4.43
N ILE A 34 28.33 7.85 -4.90
CA ILE A 34 27.59 9.11 -4.75
C ILE A 34 26.33 9.13 -5.63
N GLU A 35 26.41 8.59 -6.85
CA GLU A 35 25.32 8.58 -7.83
C GLU A 35 24.29 7.47 -7.58
N GLY A 36 24.69 6.35 -6.95
CA GLY A 36 23.80 5.28 -6.55
C GLY A 36 24.57 4.06 -6.04
N SER A 37 24.42 3.75 -4.75
CA SER A 37 25.18 2.66 -4.12
C SER A 37 24.65 1.28 -4.53
N ASN A 38 25.46 0.51 -5.27
CA ASN A 38 25.28 -0.92 -5.46
C ASN A 38 26.23 -1.71 -4.54
N ARG A 39 25.78 -2.86 -4.04
CA ARG A 39 26.55 -3.78 -3.18
C ARG A 39 27.88 -4.19 -3.82
N THR A 40 27.95 -4.24 -5.14
CA THR A 40 29.17 -4.49 -5.92
C THR A 40 30.18 -3.36 -5.78
N THR A 41 29.77 -2.09 -5.99
CA THR A 41 30.64 -0.90 -5.88
C THR A 41 31.23 -0.75 -4.48
N ILE A 42 30.42 -1.00 -3.44
CA ILE A 42 30.88 -0.97 -2.04
C ILE A 42 31.96 -2.04 -1.82
N ARG A 43 31.69 -3.27 -2.25
CA ARG A 43 32.64 -4.39 -2.11
C ARG A 43 33.95 -4.10 -2.84
N ASP A 44 33.87 -3.54 -4.04
CA ASP A 44 35.04 -3.26 -4.86
C ASP A 44 35.86 -2.11 -4.24
N LEU A 45 35.21 -1.07 -3.72
CA LEU A 45 35.90 -0.02 -2.95
C LEU A 45 36.61 -0.61 -1.73
N PHE A 46 35.93 -1.39 -0.89
CA PHE A 46 36.55 -2.00 0.30
C PHE A 46 37.71 -2.93 -0.06
N ARG A 47 37.60 -3.66 -1.17
CA ARG A 47 38.71 -4.46 -1.69
C ARG A 47 39.91 -3.57 -2.02
N PHE A 48 39.72 -2.44 -2.71
CA PHE A 48 40.81 -1.50 -3.00
C PHE A 48 41.42 -0.88 -1.74
N LEU A 49 40.60 -0.44 -0.79
CA LEU A 49 41.09 0.10 0.48
C LEU A 49 41.90 -0.95 1.27
N SER A 50 41.50 -2.23 1.21
CA SER A 50 42.24 -3.33 1.85
C SER A 50 43.61 -3.60 1.24
N ILE A 51 43.78 -3.32 -0.06
CA ILE A 51 45.08 -3.43 -0.74
C ILE A 51 45.97 -2.26 -0.30
N ILE A 52 45.41 -1.05 -0.23
CA ILE A 52 46.13 0.17 0.17
C ILE A 52 46.61 0.08 1.62
N LEU A 53 45.83 -0.55 2.52
CA LEU A 53 46.23 -0.80 3.91
C LEU A 53 47.53 -1.62 4.03
N LYS A 54 47.89 -2.43 3.04
CA LYS A 54 49.09 -3.27 3.05
C LYS A 54 50.37 -2.55 2.64
N LEU A 55 50.28 -1.30 2.20
CA LEU A 55 51.44 -0.55 1.68
C LEU A 55 52.38 -0.02 2.78
N GLU A 56 52.02 -0.15 4.07
CA GLU A 56 52.77 0.29 5.27
C GLU A 56 53.32 1.74 5.26
N ASP A 57 52.93 2.55 4.27
CA ASP A 57 53.32 3.94 4.13
C ASP A 57 52.49 4.83 5.07
N LYS A 58 53.17 5.53 5.98
CA LYS A 58 52.56 6.39 7.00
C LYS A 58 51.71 7.51 6.40
N HIS A 59 52.11 8.09 5.27
CA HIS A 59 51.38 9.16 4.58
C HIS A 59 50.12 8.62 3.90
N ILE A 60 50.22 7.47 3.22
CA ILE A 60 49.06 6.81 2.58
C ILE A 60 48.03 6.37 3.64
N LEU A 61 48.49 5.81 4.75
CA LEU A 61 47.61 5.42 5.86
C LEU A 61 46.88 6.62 6.48
N GLN A 62 47.50 7.80 6.49
CA GLN A 62 46.86 9.03 6.96
C GLN A 62 45.78 9.52 5.97
N LEU A 63 46.07 9.51 4.67
CA LEU A 63 45.10 9.84 3.63
C LEU A 63 43.91 8.86 3.60
N LEU A 64 44.16 7.58 3.87
CA LEU A 64 43.11 6.57 3.96
C LEU A 64 42.17 6.84 5.14
N LYS A 65 42.71 7.25 6.29
CA LYS A 65 41.90 7.67 7.45
C LYS A 65 41.05 8.91 7.13
N GLU A 66 41.64 9.92 6.48
CA GLU A 66 40.93 11.12 6.02
C GLU A 66 39.80 10.75 5.05
N PHE A 67 40.06 9.88 4.09
CA PHE A 67 39.05 9.38 3.15
C PHE A 67 37.90 8.66 3.85
N ASN A 68 38.20 7.74 4.78
CA ASN A 68 37.18 7.02 5.54
C ASN A 68 36.32 7.96 6.40
N GLU A 69 36.92 8.96 7.03
CA GLU A 69 36.18 9.99 7.76
C GLU A 69 35.25 10.79 6.86
N CYS A 70 35.72 11.21 5.69
CA CYS A 70 34.89 11.92 4.71
C CYS A 70 33.74 11.04 4.21
N LEU A 71 33.98 9.75 4.02
CA LEU A 71 32.98 8.78 3.59
C LEU A 71 31.88 8.62 4.65
N LEU A 72 32.26 8.43 5.91
CA LEU A 72 31.32 8.38 7.04
C LEU A 72 30.52 9.68 7.19
N LYS A 73 31.17 10.85 7.10
CA LYS A 73 30.51 12.16 7.20
C LYS A 73 29.51 12.37 6.07
N TYR A 74 29.84 11.96 4.84
CA TYR A 74 28.94 12.07 3.68
C TYR A 74 27.69 11.20 3.83
N PHE A 75 27.85 9.90 4.11
CA PHE A 75 26.72 8.99 4.26
C PHE A 75 25.90 9.26 5.52
N GLY A 76 26.55 9.70 6.61
CA GLY A 76 25.86 10.19 7.80
C GLY A 76 25.02 11.43 7.50
N TYR A 77 25.57 12.40 6.75
CA TYR A 77 24.82 13.57 6.28
C TYR A 77 23.63 13.17 5.40
N GLN A 78 23.81 12.24 4.44
CA GLN A 78 22.70 11.76 3.62
C GLN A 78 21.60 11.13 4.46
N LYS A 79 21.94 10.23 5.39
CA LYS A 79 20.98 9.62 6.32
C LYS A 79 20.24 10.65 7.16
N ILE A 80 20.96 11.64 7.70
CA ILE A 80 20.37 12.72 8.48
C ILE A 80 19.45 13.58 7.61
N GLN A 81 19.81 13.86 6.35
CA GLN A 81 18.92 14.55 5.41
C GLN A 81 17.68 13.72 5.08
N GLU A 82 17.77 12.40 4.95
CA GLU A 82 16.61 11.52 4.81
C GLU A 82 15.65 11.68 5.99
N PHE A 83 16.16 11.74 7.24
CA PHE A 83 15.35 11.98 8.43
C PHE A 83 14.73 13.40 8.48
N PHE A 84 15.49 14.43 8.14
CA PHE A 84 14.92 15.79 8.15
C PHE A 84 13.93 16.05 7.01
N ASN A 85 14.11 15.37 5.88
CA ASN A 85 13.17 15.43 4.77
C ASN A 85 11.92 14.55 5.00
N SER A 86 11.95 13.60 5.95
CA SER A 86 10.78 12.78 6.29
C SER A 86 9.75 13.48 7.19
N ASP A 87 10.12 14.55 7.88
CA ASP A 87 9.30 15.12 8.96
C ASP A 87 8.57 16.44 8.62
N TYR A 88 8.73 17.01 7.41
CA TYR A 88 8.08 18.28 7.02
C TYR A 88 7.31 18.31 5.69
N SER A 89 7.00 17.15 5.12
CA SER A 89 5.95 17.06 4.10
C SER A 89 5.04 15.89 4.39
N GLY A 90 3.76 16.15 4.62
CA GLY A 90 2.67 15.16 4.56
C GLY A 90 2.47 14.59 3.15
N LYS A 91 3.56 14.18 2.50
CA LYS A 91 3.57 13.29 1.35
C LYS A 91 4.11 11.98 1.90
N SER A 92 3.26 10.94 1.82
CA SER A 92 3.61 9.55 2.00
C SER A 92 5.05 9.27 1.54
N LYS A 93 5.78 8.47 2.32
CA LYS A 93 6.90 7.67 1.79
C LYS A 93 6.53 7.26 0.37
N GLU A 94 7.36 7.57 -0.62
CA GLU A 94 7.25 6.86 -1.89
C GLU A 94 7.55 5.41 -1.57
N ASP A 95 6.48 4.68 -1.29
CA ASP A 95 6.42 3.26 -1.04
C ASP A 95 6.80 2.56 -2.36
N ASN A 96 8.10 2.56 -2.68
CA ASN A 96 8.66 1.74 -3.75
C ASN A 96 8.75 0.30 -3.25
N TYR A 97 7.60 -0.35 -3.16
CA TYR A 97 7.51 -1.79 -3.00
C TYR A 97 7.78 -2.44 -4.35
N SER A 98 8.62 -3.46 -4.38
CA SER A 98 8.76 -4.31 -5.56
C SER A 98 7.45 -5.05 -5.84
N LEU A 99 7.24 -5.45 -7.10
CA LEU A 99 6.09 -6.28 -7.47
C LEU A 99 5.99 -7.56 -6.62
N SER A 100 7.12 -8.16 -6.22
CA SER A 100 7.12 -9.35 -5.35
C SER A 100 6.55 -9.03 -3.98
N GLU A 101 7.00 -7.93 -3.35
CA GLU A 101 6.51 -7.53 -2.03
C GLU A 101 5.02 -7.19 -2.04
N LEU A 102 4.53 -6.58 -3.12
CA LEU A 102 3.10 -6.28 -3.29
C LEU A 102 2.26 -7.54 -3.45
N LEU A 103 2.75 -8.54 -4.18
CA LEU A 103 2.11 -9.85 -4.28
C LEU A 103 2.13 -10.58 -2.94
N ASP A 104 3.21 -10.49 -2.19
CA ASP A 104 3.29 -11.06 -0.85
C ASP A 104 2.31 -10.37 0.11
N GLN A 105 2.19 -9.03 0.07
CA GLN A 105 1.17 -8.29 0.82
C GLN A 105 -0.24 -8.73 0.45
N LEU A 106 -0.52 -8.93 -0.84
CA LEU A 106 -1.82 -9.42 -1.30
C LEU A 106 -2.09 -10.84 -0.80
N ASN A 107 -1.09 -11.72 -0.85
CA ASN A 107 -1.19 -13.11 -0.39
C ASN A 107 -1.35 -13.24 1.12
N GLN A 108 -0.79 -12.30 1.89
CA GLN A 108 -0.96 -12.21 3.35
C GLN A 108 -2.36 -11.80 3.78
N LEU A 109 -3.19 -11.24 2.88
CA LEU A 109 -4.59 -11.02 3.20
C LEU A 109 -5.30 -12.37 3.34
N VAL A 110 -5.94 -12.58 4.49
CA VAL A 110 -6.70 -13.80 4.78
C VAL A 110 -7.81 -13.98 3.74
N GLY A 111 -7.99 -15.21 3.26
CA GLY A 111 -9.04 -15.55 2.31
C GLY A 111 -8.87 -14.88 0.95
N LEU A 112 -9.98 -14.41 0.35
CA LEU A 112 -9.99 -13.64 -0.91
C LEU A 112 -9.40 -14.37 -2.13
N GLU A 113 -9.41 -15.70 -2.15
CA GLU A 113 -8.75 -16.50 -3.20
C GLU A 113 -9.21 -16.15 -4.63
N LYS A 114 -10.51 -15.90 -4.83
CA LYS A 114 -11.04 -15.45 -6.12
C LYS A 114 -10.49 -14.08 -6.53
N VAL A 115 -10.39 -13.15 -5.58
CA VAL A 115 -9.87 -11.80 -5.79
C VAL A 115 -8.38 -11.86 -6.12
N LYS A 116 -7.59 -12.61 -5.34
CA LYS A 116 -6.16 -12.83 -5.56
C LYS A 116 -5.90 -13.40 -6.95
N SER A 117 -6.62 -14.47 -7.30
CA SER A 117 -6.54 -15.09 -8.63
C SER A 117 -6.86 -14.09 -9.74
N LYS A 118 -7.94 -13.32 -9.60
CA LYS A 118 -8.33 -12.32 -10.60
C LYS A 118 -7.28 -11.22 -10.77
N ILE A 119 -6.64 -10.79 -9.69
CA ILE A 119 -5.56 -9.80 -9.77
C ILE A 119 -4.32 -10.39 -10.46
N LEU A 120 -3.97 -11.65 -10.18
CA LEU A 120 -2.88 -12.33 -10.87
C LEU A 120 -3.13 -12.47 -12.37
N ASP A 121 -4.38 -12.74 -12.78
CA ASP A 121 -4.77 -12.75 -14.20
C ASP A 121 -4.55 -11.38 -14.84
N LEU A 122 -4.94 -10.30 -14.17
CA LEU A 122 -4.73 -8.93 -14.66
C LEU A 122 -3.25 -8.59 -14.78
N ILE A 123 -2.43 -8.96 -13.79
CA ILE A 123 -0.97 -8.75 -13.84
C ILE A 123 -0.36 -9.51 -15.01
N SER A 124 -0.73 -10.78 -15.17
CA SER A 124 -0.24 -11.63 -16.25
C SER A 124 -0.61 -11.07 -17.61
N TYR A 125 -1.86 -10.61 -17.76
CA TYR A 125 -2.32 -9.92 -18.96
C TYR A 125 -1.46 -8.69 -19.25
N GLN A 126 -1.28 -7.79 -18.27
CA GLN A 126 -0.53 -6.55 -18.47
C GLN A 126 0.95 -6.79 -18.80
N LYS A 127 1.59 -7.80 -18.19
CA LYS A 127 2.96 -8.20 -18.55
C LYS A 127 3.06 -8.63 -20.02
N VAL A 128 2.11 -9.43 -20.51
CA VAL A 128 2.08 -9.84 -21.92
C VAL A 128 1.85 -8.64 -22.83
N GLN A 129 0.96 -7.72 -22.46
CA GLN A 129 0.73 -6.49 -23.22
C GLN A 129 1.99 -5.61 -23.30
N GLN A 130 2.74 -5.51 -22.21
CA GLN A 130 4.02 -4.80 -22.21
C GLN A 130 5.02 -5.45 -23.19
N LEU A 131 5.20 -6.78 -23.13
CA LEU A 131 6.08 -7.50 -24.06
C LEU A 131 5.66 -7.29 -25.52
N ARG A 132 4.35 -7.29 -25.81
CA ARG A 132 3.83 -7.01 -27.16
C ARG A 132 4.21 -5.59 -27.62
N LYS A 133 4.08 -4.60 -26.73
CA LYS A 133 4.45 -3.20 -27.01
C LYS A 133 5.95 -3.06 -27.30
N GLU A 134 6.79 -3.72 -26.50
CA GLU A 134 8.25 -3.75 -26.70
C GLU A 134 8.65 -4.37 -28.04
N ASN A 135 7.86 -5.35 -28.52
CA ASN A 135 8.02 -5.98 -29.83
C ASN A 135 7.26 -5.26 -30.96
N SER A 136 6.83 -4.01 -30.75
CA SER A 136 6.10 -3.18 -31.74
C SER A 136 4.82 -3.83 -32.28
N LEU A 137 4.21 -4.74 -31.52
CA LEU A 137 2.92 -5.33 -31.86
C LEU A 137 1.78 -4.41 -31.44
N VAL A 138 0.70 -4.44 -32.23
CA VAL A 138 -0.53 -3.71 -31.87
C VAL A 138 -1.13 -4.32 -30.61
N ASN A 139 -1.37 -3.47 -29.61
CA ASN A 139 -2.09 -3.84 -28.41
C ASN A 139 -3.56 -3.43 -28.53
N PRO A 140 -4.51 -4.31 -28.13
CA PRO A 140 -5.87 -3.89 -27.90
C PRO A 140 -5.93 -2.75 -26.87
N LYS A 141 -6.81 -1.78 -27.11
CA LYS A 141 -7.11 -0.71 -26.16
C LYS A 141 -7.97 -1.30 -25.05
N ASN A 142 -7.37 -1.54 -23.90
CA ASN A 142 -8.08 -2.04 -22.73
C ASN A 142 -8.11 -0.97 -21.64
N THR A 143 -9.27 -0.83 -21.01
CA THR A 143 -9.46 -0.05 -19.79
C THR A 143 -8.89 -0.79 -18.59
N LEU A 144 -8.33 -0.05 -17.63
CA LEU A 144 -7.80 -0.54 -16.36
C LEU A 144 -8.77 -0.31 -15.18
N HIS A 145 -9.95 0.28 -15.44
CA HIS A 145 -10.92 0.60 -14.40
C HIS A 145 -11.61 -0.67 -13.86
N LEU A 146 -11.83 -0.71 -12.54
CA LEU A 146 -12.32 -1.90 -11.83
C LEU A 146 -13.60 -1.60 -11.06
N ALA A 147 -14.50 -2.59 -10.99
CA ALA A 147 -15.69 -2.53 -10.14
C ALA A 147 -15.57 -3.57 -9.02
N PHE A 148 -15.56 -3.12 -7.76
CA PHE A 148 -15.45 -3.98 -6.58
C PHE A 148 -16.81 -4.10 -5.89
N THR A 149 -17.40 -5.29 -5.91
CA THR A 149 -18.71 -5.54 -5.29
C THR A 149 -18.59 -6.46 -4.08
N GLY A 150 -19.34 -6.19 -3.02
CA GLY A 150 -19.42 -7.10 -1.86
C GLY A 150 -19.74 -6.36 -0.56
N ASN A 151 -19.97 -7.11 0.51
CA ASN A 151 -20.37 -6.58 1.82
C ASN A 151 -19.28 -5.73 2.50
N PRO A 152 -19.59 -4.93 3.54
CA PRO A 152 -18.58 -4.16 4.26
C PRO A 152 -17.53 -5.07 4.89
N GLY A 153 -16.31 -4.57 5.02
CA GLY A 153 -15.24 -5.27 5.72
C GLY A 153 -14.66 -6.50 5.00
N THR A 154 -14.96 -6.70 3.72
CA THR A 154 -14.37 -7.77 2.89
C THR A 154 -13.00 -7.39 2.28
N GLY A 155 -12.43 -6.23 2.62
CA GLY A 155 -11.06 -5.86 2.18
C GLY A 155 -10.95 -5.09 0.87
N LYS A 156 -12.07 -4.64 0.28
CA LYS A 156 -12.11 -3.85 -0.98
C LYS A 156 -11.10 -2.70 -1.02
N THR A 157 -11.11 -1.82 -0.03
CA THR A 157 -10.22 -0.64 0.04
C THR A 157 -8.75 -1.04 0.17
N THR A 158 -8.46 -2.07 0.97
CA THR A 158 -7.09 -2.59 1.16
C THR A 158 -6.54 -3.14 -0.15
N VAL A 159 -7.32 -3.97 -0.85
CA VAL A 159 -6.93 -4.54 -2.14
C VAL A 159 -6.77 -3.44 -3.20
N ALA A 160 -7.66 -2.43 -3.21
CA ALA A 160 -7.59 -1.31 -4.15
C ALA A 160 -6.26 -0.54 -4.04
N ARG A 161 -5.78 -0.31 -2.80
CA ARG A 161 -4.48 0.33 -2.55
C ARG A 161 -3.33 -0.50 -3.13
N ILE A 162 -3.31 -1.81 -2.83
CA ILE A 162 -2.28 -2.74 -3.34
C ILE A 162 -2.29 -2.76 -4.88
N VAL A 163 -3.47 -2.82 -5.51
CA VAL A 163 -3.59 -2.78 -6.97
C VAL A 163 -3.00 -1.49 -7.56
N GLY A 164 -3.21 -0.33 -6.93
CA GLY A 164 -2.61 0.93 -7.35
C GLY A 164 -1.09 0.89 -7.38
N HIS A 165 -0.47 0.35 -6.33
CA HIS A 165 0.98 0.15 -6.27
C HIS A 165 1.46 -0.87 -7.32
N ILE A 166 0.72 -1.96 -7.53
CA ILE A 166 1.05 -2.96 -8.55
C ILE A 166 1.05 -2.32 -9.94
N TYR A 167 0.04 -1.51 -10.25
CA TYR A 167 -0.04 -0.84 -11.55
C TYR A 167 1.07 0.19 -11.76
N LYS A 168 1.50 0.89 -10.71
CA LYS A 168 2.70 1.73 -10.75
C LYS A 168 3.96 0.92 -11.07
N GLU A 169 4.18 -0.19 -10.36
CA GLU A 169 5.35 -1.05 -10.58
C GLU A 169 5.37 -1.71 -11.97
N LEU A 170 4.20 -1.95 -12.57
CA LEU A 170 4.07 -2.40 -13.95
C LEU A 170 4.21 -1.26 -14.99
N GLY A 171 4.41 -0.02 -14.56
CA GLY A 171 4.54 1.15 -15.43
C GLY A 171 3.22 1.60 -16.08
N LEU A 172 2.08 1.18 -15.54
CA LEU A 172 0.73 1.57 -15.99
C LEU A 172 0.25 2.88 -15.35
N LEU A 173 0.85 3.26 -14.21
CA LEU A 173 0.56 4.49 -13.49
C LEU A 173 1.87 5.21 -13.17
N THR A 174 1.90 6.53 -13.32
CA THR A 174 3.12 7.32 -13.07
C THR A 174 3.50 7.43 -11.59
N LYS A 175 2.53 7.38 -10.66
CA LYS A 175 2.75 7.60 -9.21
C LYS A 175 2.23 6.48 -8.31
N GLY A 176 1.09 5.87 -8.65
CA GLY A 176 0.45 4.82 -7.86
C GLY A 176 -0.20 5.27 -6.55
N HIS A 177 -0.36 6.58 -6.32
CA HIS A 177 -1.01 7.09 -5.11
C HIS A 177 -2.50 6.79 -5.12
N PHE A 178 -3.13 6.81 -3.93
CA PHE A 178 -4.50 6.41 -3.73
C PHE A 178 -5.33 7.59 -3.19
N ILE A 179 -6.41 7.93 -3.89
CA ILE A 179 -7.39 8.95 -3.50
C ILE A 179 -8.72 8.25 -3.24
N GLU A 180 -9.21 8.34 -2.01
CA GLU A 180 -10.48 7.77 -1.57
C GLU A 180 -11.53 8.88 -1.49
N VAL A 181 -12.67 8.67 -2.13
CA VAL A 181 -13.79 9.62 -2.15
C VAL A 181 -15.13 8.91 -1.99
N SER A 182 -16.11 9.67 -1.53
CA SER A 182 -17.51 9.28 -1.43
C SER A 182 -18.41 10.26 -2.19
N ARG A 183 -19.73 10.05 -2.16
CA ARG A 183 -20.71 10.99 -2.73
C ARG A 183 -20.49 12.43 -2.27
N THR A 184 -20.22 12.64 -0.98
CA THR A 184 -20.07 13.99 -0.41
C THR A 184 -18.87 14.72 -0.97
N ASP A 185 -17.85 14.00 -1.43
CA ASP A 185 -16.63 14.57 -2.01
C ASP A 185 -16.79 14.90 -3.49
N LEU A 186 -17.72 14.24 -4.17
CA LEU A 186 -17.96 14.43 -5.61
C LEU A 186 -19.09 15.42 -5.89
N ILE A 187 -20.16 15.42 -5.08
CA ILE A 187 -21.35 16.24 -5.31
C ILE A 187 -21.27 17.54 -4.50
N ALA A 188 -21.59 18.66 -5.14
CA ALA A 188 -21.68 19.97 -4.49
C ALA A 188 -23.13 20.30 -4.09
N GLY A 189 -23.31 21.26 -3.18
CA GLY A 189 -24.63 21.73 -2.75
C GLY A 189 -25.34 22.67 -3.75
N TYR A 190 -24.64 23.12 -4.80
CA TYR A 190 -25.13 24.09 -5.77
C TYR A 190 -24.87 23.63 -7.21
N GLN A 191 -25.81 23.95 -8.10
CA GLN A 191 -25.73 23.60 -9.53
C GLN A 191 -24.49 24.17 -10.22
N GLY A 192 -23.84 23.36 -11.05
CA GLY A 192 -22.65 23.73 -11.81
C GLY A 192 -21.33 23.68 -11.02
N GLN A 193 -21.37 23.40 -9.72
CA GLN A 193 -20.16 23.20 -8.91
C GLN A 193 -19.71 21.74 -8.85
N THR A 194 -20.62 20.79 -9.11
CA THR A 194 -20.32 19.35 -9.10
C THR A 194 -19.27 19.00 -10.16
N ALA A 195 -19.41 19.49 -11.40
CA ALA A 195 -18.40 19.25 -12.43
C ALA A 195 -16.99 19.75 -12.04
N LEU A 196 -16.90 20.91 -11.39
CA LEU A 196 -15.62 21.45 -10.92
C LEU A 196 -15.01 20.59 -9.81
N LYS A 197 -15.84 20.09 -8.90
CA LYS A 197 -15.41 19.25 -7.79
C LYS A 197 -14.88 17.90 -8.29
N VAL A 198 -15.62 17.26 -9.20
CA VAL A 198 -15.22 16.01 -9.86
C VAL A 198 -13.91 16.19 -10.62
N LYS A 199 -13.76 17.27 -11.41
CA LYS A 199 -12.50 17.57 -12.10
C LYS A 199 -11.33 17.71 -11.15
N LYS A 200 -11.51 18.45 -10.04
CA LYS A 200 -10.46 18.62 -9.04
C LYS A 200 -9.99 17.27 -8.48
N VAL A 201 -10.92 16.40 -8.08
CA VAL A 201 -10.61 15.06 -7.57
C VAL A 201 -9.90 14.20 -8.62
N ILE A 202 -10.34 14.26 -9.88
CA ILE A 202 -9.68 13.56 -10.99
C ILE A 202 -8.24 14.04 -11.19
N GLU A 203 -8.03 15.36 -11.22
CA GLU A 203 -6.68 15.94 -11.35
C GLU A 203 -5.77 15.51 -10.19
N GLU A 204 -6.29 15.44 -8.96
CA GLU A 204 -5.57 14.93 -7.80
C GLU A 204 -5.25 13.44 -7.93
N ALA A 205 -6.13 12.65 -8.54
CA ALA A 205 -5.94 11.20 -8.73
C ALA A 205 -5.08 10.80 -9.94
N LYS A 206 -4.80 11.72 -10.88
CA LYS A 206 -3.96 11.45 -12.06
C LYS A 206 -2.56 10.96 -11.69
N GLY A 207 -2.16 9.86 -12.31
CA GLY A 207 -0.97 9.09 -11.98
C GLY A 207 -1.24 7.99 -10.96
N GLY A 208 -2.46 7.84 -10.47
CA GLY A 208 -2.81 6.95 -9.37
C GLY A 208 -4.19 6.30 -9.52
N VAL A 209 -4.77 5.97 -8.36
CA VAL A 209 -6.08 5.34 -8.23
C VAL A 209 -7.07 6.31 -7.60
N LEU A 210 -8.21 6.52 -8.26
CA LEU A 210 -9.40 7.12 -7.68
C LEU A 210 -10.36 6.01 -7.22
N PHE A 211 -10.52 5.86 -5.92
CA PHE A 211 -11.45 4.91 -5.32
C PHE A 211 -12.73 5.63 -4.88
N ILE A 212 -13.86 5.22 -5.43
CA ILE A 212 -15.19 5.78 -5.11
C ILE A 212 -15.95 4.75 -4.29
N ASP A 213 -16.06 4.97 -2.99
CA ASP A 213 -16.83 4.11 -2.10
C ASP A 213 -18.34 4.38 -2.21
N GLU A 214 -19.13 3.33 -2.08
CA GLU A 214 -20.59 3.32 -2.25
C GLU A 214 -21.04 4.11 -3.50
N ALA A 215 -20.43 3.85 -4.65
CA ALA A 215 -20.60 4.65 -5.87
C ALA A 215 -22.06 4.75 -6.35
N TYR A 216 -22.88 3.73 -6.08
CA TYR A 216 -24.32 3.72 -6.36
C TYR A 216 -25.07 4.89 -5.71
N SER A 217 -24.58 5.37 -4.55
CA SER A 217 -25.18 6.48 -3.83
C SER A 217 -25.19 7.77 -4.63
N ILE A 218 -24.35 7.93 -5.66
CA ILE A 218 -24.33 9.09 -6.57
C ILE A 218 -25.69 9.31 -7.25
N THR A 219 -26.43 8.24 -7.52
CA THR A 219 -27.71 8.29 -8.27
C THR A 219 -28.95 7.92 -7.45
N GLU A 220 -28.84 7.56 -6.18
CA GLU A 220 -29.97 7.02 -5.38
C GLU A 220 -31.02 8.05 -4.93
N ASN A 221 -30.76 9.36 -5.04
CA ASN A 221 -31.65 10.39 -4.49
C ASN A 221 -32.58 11.00 -5.55
N GLU A 222 -33.89 10.71 -5.44
CA GLU A 222 -34.97 11.16 -6.34
C GLU A 222 -35.06 12.70 -6.51
N HIS A 223 -34.57 13.49 -5.53
CA HIS A 223 -34.58 14.96 -5.59
C HIS A 223 -33.26 15.58 -6.12
N SER A 224 -32.25 14.78 -6.47
CA SER A 224 -30.89 15.26 -6.83
C SER A 224 -30.38 14.72 -8.17
N ASP A 225 -31.31 14.36 -9.04
CA ASP A 225 -31.06 13.64 -10.28
C ASP A 225 -30.12 14.41 -11.24
N SER A 226 -30.15 15.75 -11.20
CA SER A 226 -29.28 16.61 -12.03
C SER A 226 -27.81 16.58 -11.60
N TYR A 227 -27.52 16.60 -10.29
CA TYR A 227 -26.14 16.64 -9.79
C TYR A 227 -25.44 15.29 -9.93
N GLY A 228 -26.16 14.19 -9.67
CA GLY A 228 -25.64 12.84 -9.89
C GLY A 228 -25.31 12.61 -11.37
N LYS A 229 -26.20 13.00 -12.28
CA LYS A 229 -25.97 12.92 -13.73
C LYS A 229 -24.79 13.78 -14.19
N GLU A 230 -24.65 14.99 -13.66
CA GLU A 230 -23.49 15.86 -13.93
C GLU A 230 -22.18 15.18 -13.49
N CYS A 231 -22.15 14.61 -12.28
CA CYS A 231 -21.02 13.86 -11.76
C CYS A 231 -20.64 12.68 -12.67
N LEU A 232 -21.63 11.85 -13.05
CA LEU A 232 -21.38 10.69 -13.89
C LEU A 232 -20.94 11.06 -15.30
N THR A 233 -21.45 12.17 -15.85
CA THR A 233 -21.04 12.67 -17.17
C THR A 233 -19.55 13.05 -17.16
N GLU A 234 -19.11 13.82 -16.17
CA GLU A 234 -17.71 14.22 -16.04
C GLU A 234 -16.79 13.04 -15.71
N LEU A 235 -17.24 12.10 -14.86
CA LEU A 235 -16.49 10.88 -14.59
C LEU A 235 -16.32 10.04 -15.87
N THR A 236 -17.40 9.80 -16.61
CA THR A 236 -17.39 9.01 -17.87
C THR A 236 -16.44 9.61 -18.90
N LYS A 237 -16.35 10.93 -18.97
CA LYS A 237 -15.38 11.63 -19.82
C LYS A 237 -13.95 11.37 -19.37
N ALA A 238 -13.67 11.51 -18.08
CA ALA A 238 -12.33 11.27 -17.51
C ALA A 238 -11.83 9.84 -17.68
N LEU A 239 -12.73 8.84 -17.59
CA LEU A 239 -12.40 7.43 -17.85
C LEU A 239 -11.92 7.19 -19.30
N GLU A 240 -12.26 8.05 -20.26
CA GLU A 240 -11.75 7.94 -21.62
C GLU A 240 -10.50 8.81 -21.83
N ASP A 241 -10.56 10.07 -21.38
CA ASP A 241 -9.52 11.08 -21.61
C ASP A 241 -8.20 10.74 -20.87
N TYR A 242 -8.28 10.06 -19.72
CA TYR A 242 -7.13 9.81 -18.84
C TYR A 242 -6.83 8.32 -18.60
N ARG A 243 -7.39 7.42 -19.41
CA ARG A 243 -7.28 5.95 -19.21
C ARG A 243 -5.85 5.40 -19.13
N ASP A 244 -4.88 6.12 -19.70
CA ASP A 244 -3.48 5.68 -19.78
C ASP A 244 -2.69 6.01 -18.51
N ASP A 245 -3.21 6.87 -17.61
CA ASP A 245 -2.54 7.29 -16.38
C ASP A 245 -3.52 7.57 -15.22
N LEU A 246 -4.72 6.99 -15.26
CA LEU A 246 -5.70 7.06 -14.19
C LEU A 246 -6.44 5.72 -14.11
N VAL A 247 -6.47 5.13 -12.92
CA VAL A 247 -7.34 3.99 -12.63
C VAL A 247 -8.46 4.44 -11.72
N VAL A 248 -9.68 4.04 -12.03
CA VAL A 248 -10.87 4.35 -11.23
C VAL A 248 -11.42 3.02 -10.75
N ILE A 249 -11.61 2.93 -9.45
CA ILE A 249 -12.18 1.76 -8.79
C ILE A 249 -13.48 2.22 -8.13
N VAL A 250 -14.61 1.71 -8.60
CA VAL A 250 -15.90 1.94 -7.95
C VAL A 250 -16.22 0.77 -7.04
N ALA A 251 -16.65 1.05 -5.82
CA ALA A 251 -16.95 0.03 -4.82
C ALA A 251 -18.37 0.17 -4.26
N GLY A 252 -18.94 -0.94 -3.81
CA GLY A 252 -20.24 -0.95 -3.15
C GLY A 252 -20.83 -2.34 -2.95
N TYR A 253 -22.07 -2.41 -2.46
CA TYR A 253 -22.83 -3.66 -2.35
C TYR A 253 -23.25 -4.18 -3.71
N THR A 254 -23.25 -5.50 -3.88
CA THR A 254 -23.47 -6.17 -5.16
C THR A 254 -24.79 -5.76 -5.83
N ALA A 255 -25.91 -5.80 -5.11
CA ALA A 255 -27.22 -5.45 -5.69
C ALA A 255 -27.35 -3.96 -6.07
N PRO A 256 -27.05 -2.98 -5.19
CA PRO A 256 -27.01 -1.56 -5.56
C PRO A 256 -26.05 -1.24 -6.70
N MET A 257 -24.86 -1.85 -6.75
CA MET A 257 -23.90 -1.65 -7.84
C MET A 257 -24.42 -2.18 -9.17
N ASN A 258 -25.09 -3.33 -9.19
CA ASN A 258 -25.73 -3.85 -10.40
C ASN A 258 -26.79 -2.88 -10.93
N ASN A 259 -27.63 -2.32 -10.04
CA ASN A 259 -28.61 -1.30 -10.42
C ASN A 259 -27.92 -0.02 -10.94
N PHE A 260 -26.87 0.44 -10.26
CA PHE A 260 -26.08 1.60 -10.67
C PHE A 260 -25.51 1.46 -12.08
N PHE A 261 -24.95 0.31 -12.44
CA PHE A 261 -24.44 0.09 -13.79
C PHE A 261 -25.55 -0.06 -14.84
N ASN A 262 -26.63 -0.75 -14.51
CA ASN A 262 -27.78 -0.92 -15.42
C ASN A 262 -28.43 0.42 -15.78
N SER A 263 -28.51 1.34 -14.83
CA SER A 263 -29.03 2.70 -15.04
C SER A 263 -28.07 3.61 -15.80
N ASN A 264 -26.79 3.24 -15.93
CA ASN A 264 -25.74 4.07 -16.51
C ASN A 264 -24.90 3.30 -17.54
N PRO A 265 -25.47 2.95 -18.71
CA PRO A 265 -24.80 2.12 -19.71
C PRO A 265 -23.51 2.74 -20.28
N GLY A 266 -23.44 4.08 -20.34
CA GLY A 266 -22.23 4.81 -20.74
C GLY A 266 -21.05 4.55 -19.79
N LEU A 267 -21.33 4.47 -18.49
CA LEU A 267 -20.34 4.13 -17.47
C LEU A 267 -19.97 2.64 -17.57
N LEU A 268 -20.97 1.74 -17.64
CA LEU A 268 -20.76 0.30 -17.76
C LEU A 268 -19.79 -0.07 -18.90
N SER A 269 -19.89 0.58 -20.05
CA SER A 269 -18.99 0.34 -21.19
C SER A 269 -17.49 0.61 -20.92
N ARG A 270 -17.16 1.37 -19.87
CA ARG A 270 -15.78 1.73 -19.47
C ARG A 270 -15.22 0.84 -18.35
N PHE A 271 -16.05 -0.04 -17.79
CA PHE A 271 -15.66 -1.05 -16.81
C PHE A 271 -15.78 -2.43 -17.45
N ASN A 272 -14.66 -3.11 -17.64
CA ASN A 272 -14.63 -4.49 -18.18
C ASN A 272 -14.31 -5.54 -17.11
N THR A 273 -13.93 -5.11 -15.92
CA THR A 273 -13.44 -5.99 -14.86
C THR A 273 -14.25 -5.77 -13.59
N PHE A 274 -15.04 -6.78 -13.26
CA PHE A 274 -15.83 -6.86 -12.05
C PHE A 274 -15.19 -7.88 -11.12
N ILE A 275 -14.96 -7.48 -9.88
CA ILE A 275 -14.36 -8.31 -8.85
C ILE A 275 -15.33 -8.36 -7.67
N GLU A 276 -15.87 -9.55 -7.44
CA GLU A 276 -16.75 -9.82 -6.30
C GLU A 276 -15.92 -10.26 -5.09
N PHE A 277 -16.21 -9.63 -3.96
CA PHE A 277 -15.61 -9.89 -2.66
C PHE A 277 -16.64 -10.63 -1.81
N ASP A 278 -16.45 -11.95 -1.72
CA ASP A 278 -17.27 -12.83 -0.89
C ASP A 278 -17.13 -12.49 0.60
N ASP A 279 -18.14 -12.86 1.39
CA ASP A 279 -18.04 -12.86 2.85
C ASP A 279 -17.00 -13.88 3.32
N TYR A 280 -16.34 -13.59 4.43
CA TYR A 280 -15.41 -14.53 5.05
C TYR A 280 -16.17 -15.66 5.76
N SER A 281 -15.59 -16.86 5.67
CA SER A 281 -15.96 -18.02 6.49
C SER A 281 -15.57 -17.82 7.95
N GLU A 282 -16.12 -18.66 8.84
CA GLU A 282 -15.79 -18.64 10.27
C GLU A 282 -14.28 -18.83 10.54
N ASN A 283 -13.60 -19.62 9.70
CA ASN A 283 -12.16 -19.83 9.79
C ASN A 283 -11.39 -18.58 9.37
N GLU A 284 -11.78 -17.95 8.27
CA GLU A 284 -11.13 -16.71 7.80
C GLU A 284 -11.35 -15.56 8.79
N LEU A 285 -12.53 -15.43 9.40
CA LEU A 285 -12.77 -14.43 10.44
C LEU A 285 -11.88 -14.67 11.67
N PHE A 286 -11.68 -15.94 12.05
CA PHE A 286 -10.75 -16.31 13.11
C PHE A 286 -9.31 -15.97 12.76
N ASP A 287 -8.85 -16.29 11.55
CA ASP A 287 -7.49 -15.97 11.10
C ASP A 287 -7.26 -14.45 11.05
N ILE A 288 -8.28 -13.66 10.70
CA ILE A 288 -8.24 -12.19 10.78
C ILE A 288 -8.06 -11.74 12.24
N LEU A 289 -8.80 -12.32 13.18
CA LEU A 289 -8.68 -11.99 14.60
C LEU A 289 -7.26 -12.29 15.12
N VAL A 290 -6.74 -13.49 14.84
CA VAL A 290 -5.38 -13.89 15.23
C VAL A 290 -4.35 -12.94 14.63
N THR A 291 -4.50 -12.56 13.37
CA THR A 291 -3.61 -11.59 12.72
C THR A 291 -3.62 -10.22 13.41
N LEU A 292 -4.77 -9.76 13.91
CA LEU A 292 -4.87 -8.49 14.65
C LEU A 292 -4.20 -8.59 16.02
N LEU A 293 -4.37 -9.72 16.71
CA LEU A 293 -3.74 -10.01 18.00
C LEU A 293 -2.22 -10.08 17.88
N ASP A 294 -1.70 -10.85 16.91
CA ASP A 294 -0.27 -11.02 16.67
C ASP A 294 0.42 -9.69 16.36
N LYS A 295 -0.22 -8.82 15.57
CA LYS A 295 0.29 -7.48 15.26
C LYS A 295 0.43 -6.57 16.48
N SER A 296 -0.24 -6.90 17.56
CA SER A 296 -0.27 -6.11 18.80
C SER A 296 0.35 -6.87 19.98
N ASP A 297 1.17 -7.90 19.69
CA ASP A 297 1.87 -8.74 20.68
C ASP A 297 0.95 -9.53 21.62
N TYR A 298 -0.33 -9.69 21.30
CA TYR A 298 -1.27 -10.53 22.04
C TYR A 298 -1.26 -11.96 21.53
N ILE A 299 -1.46 -12.92 22.44
CA ILE A 299 -1.52 -14.35 22.14
C ILE A 299 -2.86 -14.88 22.64
N LEU A 300 -3.60 -15.54 21.76
CA LEU A 300 -4.85 -16.20 22.12
C LEU A 300 -4.57 -17.56 22.78
N ASP A 301 -5.27 -17.87 23.87
CA ASP A 301 -5.25 -19.21 24.46
C ASP A 301 -5.78 -20.24 23.45
N SER A 302 -5.06 -21.35 23.26
CA SER A 302 -5.41 -22.42 22.31
C SER A 302 -6.78 -23.03 22.59
N ASN A 303 -7.29 -22.96 23.82
CA ASN A 303 -8.61 -23.49 24.17
C ASN A 303 -9.76 -22.64 23.61
N LEU A 304 -9.50 -21.39 23.19
CA LEU A 304 -10.53 -20.49 22.67
C LEU A 304 -10.82 -20.65 21.18
N GLU A 305 -9.94 -21.30 20.42
CA GLU A 305 -10.06 -21.37 18.96
C GLU A 305 -11.42 -21.91 18.51
N ASN A 306 -11.81 -23.08 19.01
CA ASN A 306 -13.07 -23.71 18.62
C ASN A 306 -14.28 -22.88 19.07
N THR A 307 -14.20 -22.31 20.27
CA THR A 307 -15.26 -21.48 20.85
C THR A 307 -15.51 -20.23 20.01
N ILE A 308 -14.44 -19.53 19.62
CA ILE A 308 -14.54 -18.31 18.78
C ILE A 308 -15.02 -18.66 17.37
N LYS A 309 -14.53 -19.75 16.77
CA LYS A 309 -15.00 -20.21 15.45
C LYS A 309 -16.49 -20.56 15.46
N LEU A 310 -16.98 -21.23 16.52
CA LEU A 310 -18.41 -21.51 16.69
C LEU A 310 -19.23 -20.21 16.81
N PHE A 311 -18.77 -19.27 17.63
CA PHE A 311 -19.40 -17.96 17.75
C PHE A 311 -19.48 -17.21 16.41
N PHE A 312 -18.39 -17.22 15.63
CA PHE A 312 -18.39 -16.64 14.28
C PHE A 312 -19.36 -17.35 13.34
N LYS A 313 -19.40 -18.68 13.38
CA LYS A 313 -20.34 -19.47 12.58
C LYS A 313 -21.79 -19.14 12.90
N GLU A 314 -22.13 -19.01 14.18
CA GLU A 314 -23.46 -18.59 14.62
C GLU A 314 -23.77 -17.16 14.19
N SER A 315 -22.81 -16.24 14.30
CA SER A 315 -22.94 -14.86 13.83
C SER A 315 -23.18 -14.76 12.32
N ILE A 316 -22.53 -15.62 11.53
CA ILE A 316 -22.75 -15.75 10.07
C ILE A 316 -24.13 -16.32 9.76
N ASN A 317 -24.61 -17.30 10.53
CA ASN A 317 -25.92 -17.92 10.29
C ASN A 317 -27.08 -17.01 10.71
N ASN A 318 -26.89 -16.24 11.77
CA ASN A 318 -27.86 -15.29 12.31
C ASN A 318 -27.76 -13.91 11.65
N LYS A 319 -27.16 -13.82 10.44
CA LYS A 319 -26.93 -12.59 9.68
C LYS A 319 -28.14 -11.66 9.76
N THR A 320 -27.99 -10.57 10.49
CA THR A 320 -28.72 -9.34 10.19
C THR A 320 -28.08 -8.72 8.94
N GLU A 321 -28.81 -7.87 8.23
CA GLU A 321 -28.32 -7.16 7.03
C GLU A 321 -27.03 -6.34 7.27
N GLN A 322 -26.56 -6.22 8.53
CA GLN A 322 -25.43 -5.41 8.95
C GLN A 322 -24.15 -6.20 9.26
N PHE A 323 -24.09 -7.51 9.00
CA PHE A 323 -22.85 -8.27 9.23
C PHE A 323 -21.70 -7.74 8.36
N ALA A 324 -20.69 -7.15 9.02
CA ALA A 324 -19.65 -6.34 8.37
C ALA A 324 -18.26 -7.00 8.34
N ASN A 325 -18.19 -8.34 8.29
CA ASN A 325 -16.97 -9.12 8.08
C ASN A 325 -15.78 -8.65 8.94
N GLY A 326 -14.68 -8.19 8.34
CA GLY A 326 -13.49 -7.73 9.05
C GLY A 326 -13.75 -6.55 10.00
N ARG A 327 -14.77 -5.70 9.74
CA ARG A 327 -15.18 -4.66 10.70
C ARG A 327 -15.80 -5.28 11.96
N PHE A 328 -16.60 -6.35 11.79
CA PHE A 328 -17.16 -7.09 12.92
C PHE A 328 -16.05 -7.73 13.76
N VAL A 329 -15.06 -8.38 13.12
CA VAL A 329 -13.90 -8.95 13.82
C VAL A 329 -13.08 -7.89 14.55
N ARG A 330 -12.88 -6.71 13.93
CA ARG A 330 -12.18 -5.59 14.56
C ARG A 330 -12.88 -5.11 15.82
N ASN A 331 -14.20 -5.01 15.81
CA ASN A 331 -14.96 -4.62 17.01
C ASN A 331 -14.79 -5.64 18.13
N ILE A 332 -14.75 -6.94 17.80
CA ILE A 332 -14.50 -8.01 18.78
C ILE A 332 -13.08 -7.96 19.31
N TYR A 333 -12.09 -7.73 18.44
CA TYR A 333 -10.72 -7.48 18.86
C TYR A 333 -10.62 -6.32 19.86
N GLU A 334 -11.23 -5.18 19.55
CA GLU A 334 -11.21 -3.99 20.43
C GLU A 334 -11.87 -4.26 21.79
N ASP A 335 -13.00 -4.98 21.83
CA ASP A 335 -13.63 -5.40 23.08
C ASP A 335 -12.77 -6.40 23.86
N LEU A 336 -12.18 -7.40 23.18
CA LEU A 336 -11.26 -8.37 23.79
C LEU A 336 -10.08 -7.70 24.48
N ILE A 337 -9.45 -6.70 23.85
CA ILE A 337 -8.36 -5.93 24.47
C ILE A 337 -8.86 -5.16 25.70
N MET A 338 -10.06 -4.59 25.64
CA MET A 338 -10.65 -3.90 26.78
C MET A 338 -10.91 -4.84 27.97
N LYS A 339 -11.41 -6.06 27.70
CA LYS A 339 -11.66 -7.09 28.71
C LYS A 339 -10.35 -7.61 29.32
N HIS A 340 -9.36 -7.88 28.48
CA HIS A 340 -8.00 -8.24 28.90
C HIS A 340 -7.43 -7.19 29.85
N ALA A 341 -7.46 -5.91 29.47
CA ALA A 341 -6.97 -4.82 30.31
C ALA A 341 -7.71 -4.75 31.66
N SER A 342 -9.03 -4.92 31.64
CA SER A 342 -9.87 -4.93 32.85
C SER A 342 -9.54 -6.10 33.79
N ARG A 343 -9.15 -7.26 33.24
CA ARG A 343 -8.67 -8.40 34.04
C ARG A 343 -7.28 -8.13 34.60
N VAL A 344 -6.34 -7.74 33.75
CA VAL A 344 -4.91 -7.64 34.08
C VAL A 344 -4.61 -6.55 35.09
N VAL A 345 -5.35 -5.43 35.09
CA VAL A 345 -5.15 -4.35 36.08
C VAL A 345 -5.35 -4.80 37.53
N ASN A 346 -6.11 -5.88 37.75
CA ASN A 346 -6.36 -6.43 39.08
C ASN A 346 -5.25 -7.39 39.56
N ILE A 347 -4.25 -7.69 38.73
CA ILE A 347 -3.11 -8.52 39.08
C ILE A 347 -2.05 -7.63 39.75
N LYS A 348 -1.69 -7.91 41.01
CA LYS A 348 -0.75 -7.08 41.79
C LYS A 348 0.62 -6.91 41.12
N GLN A 349 1.09 -7.92 40.39
CA GLN A 349 2.35 -7.94 39.65
C GLN A 349 2.18 -8.82 38.40
N PRO A 350 1.64 -8.29 37.30
CA PRO A 350 1.39 -9.08 36.10
C PRO A 350 2.70 -9.52 35.46
N SER A 351 2.79 -10.78 35.08
CA SER A 351 3.89 -11.33 34.30
C SER A 351 3.81 -10.89 32.83
N LEU A 352 4.88 -11.11 32.06
CA LEU A 352 4.85 -10.88 30.62
C LEU A 352 3.81 -11.76 29.91
N GLU A 353 3.56 -12.98 30.43
CA GLU A 353 2.50 -13.83 29.90
C GLU A 353 1.12 -13.21 30.18
N ASP A 354 0.87 -12.68 31.38
CA ASP A 354 -0.40 -12.02 31.72
C ASP A 354 -0.68 -10.82 30.81
N LEU A 355 0.36 -10.05 30.49
CA LEU A 355 0.26 -8.87 29.62
C LEU A 355 -0.04 -9.21 28.15
N LYS A 356 0.25 -10.45 27.72
CA LYS A 356 0.07 -10.88 26.33
C LYS A 356 -1.11 -11.83 26.13
N LYS A 357 -1.41 -12.68 27.10
CA LYS A 357 -2.32 -13.82 26.90
C LYS A 357 -3.78 -13.43 27.12
N ILE A 358 -4.59 -13.65 26.09
CA ILE A 358 -6.06 -13.55 26.13
C ILE A 358 -6.62 -14.92 26.49
N ILE A 359 -7.43 -14.98 27.54
CA ILE A 359 -8.01 -16.22 28.08
C ILE A 359 -9.53 -16.19 28.02
N GLU A 360 -10.17 -17.32 28.31
CA GLU A 360 -11.63 -17.51 28.20
C GLU A 360 -12.46 -16.45 28.94
N VAL A 361 -11.98 -16.00 30.11
CA VAL A 361 -12.64 -14.94 30.90
C VAL A 361 -12.80 -13.64 30.10
N ASP A 362 -11.85 -13.34 29.21
CA ASP A 362 -11.86 -12.13 28.38
C ASP A 362 -12.90 -12.23 27.24
N PHE A 363 -13.30 -13.45 26.84
CA PHE A 363 -14.28 -13.70 25.78
C PHE A 363 -15.68 -14.08 26.31
N SER A 364 -15.83 -14.32 27.61
CA SER A 364 -17.06 -14.83 28.24
C SER A 364 -18.34 -14.04 27.91
N THR A 365 -18.24 -12.73 27.67
CA THR A 365 -19.38 -11.86 27.31
C THR A 365 -20.06 -12.26 25.99
N TYR A 366 -19.38 -13.03 25.15
CA TYR A 366 -19.90 -13.55 23.88
C TYR A 366 -20.50 -14.97 23.99
N LEU A 367 -20.33 -15.65 25.12
CA LEU A 367 -20.85 -17.00 25.37
C LEU A 367 -22.23 -17.00 26.04
N ASP A 368 -22.57 -15.90 26.72
CA ASP A 368 -23.80 -15.76 27.51
C ASP A 368 -24.98 -15.14 26.74
N LYS A 369 -24.90 -15.04 25.40
CA LYS A 369 -25.94 -14.50 24.51
C LYS A 369 -26.41 -15.57 23.54
#